data_AF-A0AB74BRY1-F1
#
_entry.id   AF-A0AB74BRY1-F1
#
_cell.length_a   1.000
_cell.length_b   1.000
_cell.length_c   1.000
_cell.angle_alpha   90.00
_cell.angle_beta   90.00
_cell.angle_gamma   90.00
#
_symmetry.space_group_name_H-M   'P 1'
#
loop_
_entity.id
_entity.type
_entity.pdbx_description
1 polymer ?
#
loop_
_entity_poly.entity_id
_entity_poly.type
_entity_poly.pdbx_seq_one_letter_code
_entity_poly.pdbx_strand_id
1 'polypeptide(L)'
;MAYKAFPNTGNCRRNKVLSQLPSLANPLVLKMSPAAHQIDDCYTIADFEIGKRLFTTHMAVQLVVASPEGREIGSLSQLDALITGYDFEEAIATLVKAGLDVPRTNLVCDETYEDVLYKIIGRTRLGDSKESFPTLLGQLPLLDLSTDGVDLTVTATTQRVANGLNLSPPGSEADNWKYTCRLWEDAQGTGEEPKVEEACISNFPPRFRITIRYCGVEASGEGRNKKTARHLAARRVCERLNLRLSL
;
A
#
# COMPACT_ATOMS: atom_id res chain seq x y z
N MET A 1 21.06 -35.11 -46.18
CA MET A 1 21.26 -33.78 -46.79
C MET A 1 21.91 -32.89 -45.75
N ALA A 2 23.08 -32.34 -46.06
CA ALA A 2 23.92 -31.55 -45.16
C ALA A 2 24.22 -30.19 -45.82
N TYR A 3 24.10 -29.10 -45.05
CA TYR A 3 24.73 -27.78 -45.25
C TYR A 3 24.78 -27.13 -43.85
N LYS A 4 25.93 -27.05 -43.15
CA LYS A 4 26.98 -25.99 -43.15
C LYS A 4 26.40 -24.57 -42.99
N ALA A 5 26.44 -23.95 -41.80
CA ALA A 5 27.55 -23.25 -41.11
C ALA A 5 27.84 -21.83 -41.66
N PHE A 6 28.01 -20.82 -40.79
CA PHE A 6 28.99 -19.70 -40.86
C PHE A 6 28.86 -18.72 -39.67
N PRO A 7 29.88 -17.90 -39.32
CA PRO A 7 30.59 -18.08 -38.05
C PRO A 7 30.74 -16.80 -37.20
N ASN A 8 31.28 -17.01 -36.00
CA ASN A 8 31.85 -16.02 -35.10
C ASN A 8 33.25 -15.59 -35.60
N THR A 9 33.52 -14.29 -35.75
CA THR A 9 34.89 -13.74 -35.84
C THR A 9 34.96 -12.40 -35.12
N GLY A 10 35.94 -12.27 -34.24
CA GLY A 10 36.17 -11.10 -33.42
C GLY A 10 37.08 -10.04 -34.04
N ASN A 11 37.05 -8.88 -33.40
CA ASN A 11 38.12 -7.89 -33.16
C ASN A 11 38.90 -7.31 -34.35
N CYS A 12 38.85 -5.98 -34.49
CA CYS A 12 39.98 -5.16 -34.95
C CYS A 12 39.90 -3.70 -34.45
N ARG A 13 41.04 -3.18 -34.01
CA ARG A 13 41.29 -1.89 -33.35
C ARG A 13 41.52 -0.72 -34.35
N ARG A 14 41.20 0.51 -33.86
CA ARG A 14 41.87 1.83 -34.01
C ARG A 14 42.07 2.49 -35.40
N ASN A 15 41.57 3.74 -35.52
CA ASN A 15 42.31 4.99 -35.86
C ASN A 15 41.35 6.21 -35.75
N LYS A 16 41.65 7.26 -34.94
CA LYS A 16 42.19 8.61 -35.29
C LYS A 16 41.39 9.36 -36.38
N VAL A 17 41.04 10.66 -36.36
CA VAL A 17 41.20 11.81 -35.45
C VAL A 17 40.43 13.02 -36.08
N LEU A 18 39.96 13.96 -35.23
CA LEU A 18 39.53 15.37 -35.47
C LEU A 18 38.49 15.73 -36.56
N SER A 19 37.41 16.41 -36.13
CA SER A 19 37.26 17.87 -36.41
C SER A 19 36.11 18.53 -35.61
N GLN A 20 36.49 19.52 -34.80
CA GLN A 20 35.84 20.83 -34.58
C GLN A 20 34.66 20.99 -33.61
N LEU A 21 34.96 21.72 -32.51
CA LEU A 21 34.07 22.51 -31.64
C LEU A 21 33.78 23.88 -32.28
N PRO A 22 32.68 24.56 -31.89
CA PRO A 22 32.75 25.59 -30.83
C PRO A 22 31.61 25.44 -29.81
N SER A 23 31.88 25.35 -28.49
CA SER A 23 31.98 26.47 -27.53
C SER A 23 30.73 27.36 -27.45
N LEU A 24 29.85 27.10 -26.47
CA LEU A 24 29.13 28.14 -25.70
C LEU A 24 28.60 27.58 -24.38
N ALA A 25 28.74 28.40 -23.35
CA ALA A 25 28.58 28.12 -21.94
C ALA A 25 27.16 27.73 -21.52
N ASN A 26 27.07 26.77 -20.57
CA ASN A 26 26.22 26.87 -19.39
C ASN A 26 26.60 25.76 -18.40
N PRO A 27 26.97 26.08 -17.14
CA PRO A 27 27.08 25.07 -16.11
C PRO A 27 25.66 24.60 -15.79
N LEU A 28 25.27 23.44 -16.29
CA LEU A 28 24.13 22.72 -15.74
C LEU A 28 24.50 22.39 -14.30
N VAL A 29 24.00 23.22 -13.39
CA VAL A 29 23.77 22.86 -12.00
C VAL A 29 22.98 21.56 -12.07
N LEU A 30 23.69 20.45 -11.87
CA LEU A 30 23.11 19.15 -11.66
C LEU A 30 22.38 19.29 -10.33
N LYS A 31 21.14 19.77 -10.38
CA LYS A 31 20.22 19.71 -9.25
C LYS A 31 20.11 18.24 -8.92
N MET A 32 20.86 17.83 -7.91
CA MET A 32 20.71 16.54 -7.28
C MET A 32 19.23 16.42 -6.92
N SER A 33 18.53 15.55 -7.64
CA SER A 33 17.19 15.14 -7.28
C SER A 33 17.30 14.51 -5.88
N PRO A 34 16.40 14.82 -4.93
CA PRO A 34 16.46 14.29 -3.57
C PRO A 34 15.98 12.83 -3.51
N ALA A 35 16.54 11.98 -4.38
CA ALA A 35 16.22 10.57 -4.52
C ALA A 35 17.47 9.73 -4.25
N ALA A 36 17.96 9.77 -3.01
CA ALA A 36 18.99 8.84 -2.53
C ALA A 36 19.09 8.88 -1.00
N HIS A 37 18.02 8.50 -0.31
CA HIS A 37 18.18 7.86 1.00
C HIS A 37 17.77 6.41 0.82
N GLN A 38 18.66 5.62 0.21
CA GLN A 38 18.70 4.18 0.48
C GLN A 38 19.15 4.07 1.93
N ILE A 39 18.19 3.99 2.85
CA ILE A 39 18.48 3.46 4.16
C ILE A 39 18.63 1.95 3.95
N ASP A 40 19.78 1.43 4.31
CA ASP A 40 20.11 0.00 4.29
C ASP A 40 19.18 -0.71 5.32
N ASP A 41 17.94 -1.00 4.92
CA ASP A 41 17.00 -1.75 5.75
C ASP A 41 17.31 -3.24 5.60
N CYS A 42 17.42 -3.94 6.73
CA CYS A 42 17.64 -5.37 6.73
C CYS A 42 16.47 -6.12 6.09
N TYR A 43 15.26 -5.56 6.13
CA TYR A 43 14.07 -6.17 5.54
C TYR A 43 13.87 -5.80 4.08
N THR A 44 13.47 -6.78 3.29
CA THR A 44 13.14 -6.65 1.89
C THR A 44 11.64 -6.46 1.68
N ILE A 45 11.26 -5.99 0.50
CA ILE A 45 9.85 -5.92 0.09
C ILE A 45 9.23 -7.32 -0.03
N ALA A 46 10.03 -8.35 -0.33
CA ALA A 46 9.56 -9.73 -0.36
C ALA A 46 9.14 -10.21 1.04
N ASP A 47 9.91 -9.86 2.07
CA ASP A 47 9.58 -10.15 3.46
C ASP A 47 8.22 -9.54 3.83
N PHE A 48 8.01 -8.27 3.49
CA PHE A 48 6.73 -7.60 3.72
C PHE A 48 5.54 -8.30 3.05
N GLU A 49 5.61 -8.56 1.74
CA GLU A 49 4.48 -9.12 1.00
C GLU A 49 4.14 -10.56 1.41
N ILE A 50 5.17 -11.37 1.69
CA ILE A 50 4.99 -12.74 2.15
C ILE A 50 4.42 -12.74 3.56
N GLY A 51 4.99 -11.96 4.47
CA GLY A 51 4.54 -11.88 5.84
C GLY A 51 3.11 -11.37 5.97
N LYS A 52 2.73 -10.35 5.19
CA LYS A 52 1.35 -9.86 5.12
C LYS A 52 0.37 -10.98 4.77
N ARG A 53 0.63 -11.73 3.69
CA ARG A 53 -0.26 -12.84 3.26
C ARG A 53 -0.35 -13.93 4.32
N LEU A 54 0.78 -14.28 4.94
CA LEU A 54 0.83 -15.31 5.97
C LEU A 54 0.08 -14.88 7.23
N PHE A 55 0.25 -13.63 7.66
CA PHE A 55 -0.46 -13.07 8.80
C PHE A 55 -1.97 -13.03 8.56
N THR A 56 -2.43 -12.45 7.45
CA THR A 56 -3.87 -12.41 7.13
C THR A 56 -4.47 -13.81 7.04
N THR A 57 -3.74 -14.77 6.44
CA THR A 57 -4.19 -16.16 6.38
C THR A 57 -4.25 -16.80 7.77
N HIS A 58 -3.25 -16.56 8.61
CA HIS A 58 -3.22 -17.06 9.98
C HIS A 58 -4.39 -16.51 10.81
N MET A 59 -4.66 -15.22 10.74
CA MET A 59 -5.79 -14.57 11.41
C MET A 59 -7.14 -15.10 10.92
N ALA A 60 -7.30 -15.30 9.60
CA ALA A 60 -8.50 -15.91 9.04
C ALA A 60 -8.71 -17.34 9.55
N VAL A 61 -7.64 -18.14 9.66
CA VAL A 61 -7.70 -19.50 10.20
C VAL A 61 -8.05 -19.48 11.68
N GLN A 62 -7.46 -18.59 12.48
CA GLN A 62 -7.80 -18.45 13.90
C GLN A 62 -9.28 -18.10 14.09
N LEU A 63 -9.79 -17.15 13.32
CA LEU A 63 -11.20 -16.75 13.36
C LEU A 63 -12.13 -17.92 13.02
N VAL A 64 -11.79 -18.72 12.00
CA VAL A 64 -12.56 -19.91 11.63
C VAL A 64 -12.51 -20.99 12.71
N VAL A 65 -11.36 -21.21 13.34
CA VAL A 65 -11.18 -22.22 14.41
C VAL A 65 -11.92 -21.82 15.68
N ALA A 66 -11.92 -20.54 16.02
CA ALA A 66 -12.52 -20.05 17.24
C ALA A 66 -14.04 -19.79 17.15
N SER A 67 -14.64 -19.87 15.95
CA SER A 67 -16.08 -19.71 15.75
C SER A 67 -16.81 -21.05 15.91
N PRO A 68 -17.55 -21.29 17.01
CA PRO A 68 -18.22 -22.57 17.27
C PRO A 68 -19.37 -22.90 16.31
N GLU A 69 -19.96 -21.89 15.66
CA GLU A 69 -21.18 -22.04 14.84
C GLU A 69 -20.93 -22.24 13.33
N GLY A 70 -19.66 -22.19 12.89
CA GLY A 70 -19.27 -22.56 11.54
C GLY A 70 -19.68 -21.56 10.44
N ARG A 71 -18.66 -20.98 9.77
CA ARG A 71 -18.73 -20.35 8.44
C ARG A 71 -20.00 -19.52 8.16
N GLU A 72 -20.26 -18.49 8.95
CA GLU A 72 -21.12 -17.43 8.44
C GLU A 72 -20.30 -16.45 7.59
N ILE A 73 -20.86 -16.02 6.45
CA ILE A 73 -20.22 -15.08 5.51
C ILE A 73 -19.84 -13.77 6.24
N GLY A 74 -20.55 -13.45 7.33
CA GLY A 74 -20.27 -12.31 8.20
C GLY A 74 -18.94 -12.39 8.96
N SER A 75 -18.43 -13.59 9.25
CA SER A 75 -17.19 -13.75 10.02
C SER A 75 -15.97 -13.23 9.24
N LEU A 76 -15.86 -13.52 7.94
CA LEU A 76 -14.74 -13.01 7.13
C LEU A 76 -14.83 -11.50 6.88
N SER A 77 -16.04 -10.93 6.84
CA SER A 77 -16.19 -9.46 6.74
C SER A 77 -15.74 -8.73 8.01
N GLN A 78 -15.68 -9.41 9.16
CA GLN A 78 -15.15 -8.86 10.41
C GLN A 78 -13.63 -8.97 10.51
N LEU A 79 -12.98 -9.76 9.66
CA LEU A 79 -11.53 -9.98 9.69
C LEU A 79 -10.75 -8.67 9.53
N ASP A 80 -11.17 -7.79 8.61
CA ASP A 80 -10.50 -6.50 8.39
C ASP A 80 -10.61 -5.60 9.63
N ALA A 81 -11.75 -5.61 10.32
CA ALA A 81 -11.95 -4.85 11.55
C ALA A 81 -11.09 -5.39 12.70
N LEU A 82 -11.00 -6.72 12.82
CA LEU A 82 -10.16 -7.39 13.82
C LEU A 82 -8.67 -7.15 13.58
N ILE A 83 -8.21 -7.20 12.32
CA ILE A 83 -6.83 -6.87 11.96
C ILE A 83 -6.54 -5.40 12.25
N THR A 84 -7.49 -4.49 11.98
CA THR A 84 -7.32 -3.05 12.26
C THR A 84 -7.23 -2.76 13.76
N GLY A 85 -7.93 -3.53 14.60
CA GLY A 85 -7.87 -3.43 16.05
C GLY A 85 -6.72 -4.19 16.70
N TYR A 86 -5.91 -4.91 15.92
CA TYR A 86 -4.81 -5.73 16.43
C TYR A 86 -3.67 -4.85 16.95
N ASP A 87 -3.17 -5.15 18.15
CA ASP A 87 -2.02 -4.42 18.71
C ASP A 87 -0.71 -4.95 18.12
N PHE A 88 -0.30 -4.36 17.00
CA PHE A 88 0.94 -4.70 16.31
C PHE A 88 2.20 -4.36 17.11
N GLU A 89 2.16 -3.32 17.94
CA GLU A 89 3.30 -2.90 18.75
C GLU A 89 3.54 -3.90 19.88
N GLU A 90 2.48 -4.30 20.59
CA GLU A 90 2.54 -5.33 21.63
C GLU A 90 2.93 -6.70 21.06
N ALA A 91 2.44 -7.05 19.87
CA ALA A 91 2.84 -8.28 19.19
C ALA A 91 4.36 -8.34 18.95
N ILE A 92 4.96 -7.25 18.44
CA ILE A 92 6.41 -7.16 18.24
C ILE A 92 7.15 -7.25 19.58
N ALA A 93 6.67 -6.55 20.61
CA ALA A 93 7.27 -6.60 21.95
C ALA A 93 7.26 -8.03 22.52
N THR A 94 6.18 -8.80 22.28
CA THR A 94 6.06 -10.20 22.69
C THR A 94 7.08 -11.09 21.97
N LEU A 95 7.29 -10.90 20.67
CA LEU A 95 8.30 -11.65 19.91
C LEU A 95 9.72 -11.39 20.44
N VAL A 96 10.05 -10.13 20.74
CA VAL A 96 11.35 -9.76 21.33
C VAL A 96 11.52 -10.40 22.71
N LYS A 97 10.49 -10.35 23.55
CA LYS A 97 10.50 -10.96 24.89
C LYS A 97 10.66 -12.48 24.83
N ALA A 98 10.13 -13.13 23.80
CA ALA A 98 10.30 -14.56 23.54
C ALA A 98 11.72 -14.93 23.06
N GLY A 99 12.61 -13.95 22.83
CA GLY A 99 13.99 -14.17 22.39
C GLY A 99 14.10 -14.62 20.94
N LEU A 100 13.09 -14.33 20.11
CA LEU A 100 13.13 -14.63 18.68
C LEU A 100 14.09 -13.70 17.95
N ASP A 101 14.71 -14.21 16.87
CA ASP A 101 15.57 -13.40 16.01
C ASP A 101 14.73 -12.38 15.23
N VAL A 102 14.72 -11.15 15.75
CA VAL A 102 14.02 -10.00 15.19
C VAL A 102 15.07 -8.94 14.84
N PRO A 103 15.56 -8.90 13.60
CA PRO A 103 16.66 -8.03 13.18
C PRO A 103 16.45 -6.53 13.47
N ARG A 104 15.20 -6.06 13.38
CA ARG A 104 14.84 -4.67 13.67
C ARG A 104 13.39 -4.57 14.12
N THR A 105 13.14 -3.73 15.12
CA THR A 105 11.80 -3.35 15.58
C THR A 105 11.49 -1.86 15.45
N ASN A 106 12.52 -1.00 15.38
CA ASN A 106 12.36 0.45 15.24
C ASN A 106 11.78 0.81 13.88
N LEU A 107 10.81 1.72 13.82
CA LEU A 107 10.21 2.19 12.56
C LEU A 107 11.23 2.97 11.71
N VAL A 108 11.21 2.74 10.39
CA VAL A 108 12.05 3.47 9.41
C VAL A 108 11.12 4.24 8.47
N CYS A 109 11.41 5.52 8.22
CA CYS A 109 10.61 6.38 7.33
C CYS A 109 9.13 6.50 7.77
N ASP A 110 8.20 6.13 6.88
CA ASP A 110 6.76 6.18 7.04
C ASP A 110 6.15 4.82 7.42
N GLU A 111 6.97 3.87 7.90
CA GLU A 111 6.53 2.56 8.34
C GLU A 111 5.66 2.61 9.60
N THR A 112 4.74 1.67 9.66
CA THR A 112 3.93 1.34 10.83
C THR A 112 4.43 0.06 11.50
N TYR A 113 4.01 -0.21 12.74
CA TYR A 113 4.30 -1.48 13.40
C TYR A 113 3.67 -2.68 12.68
N GLU A 114 2.57 -2.49 11.97
CA GLU A 114 2.00 -3.49 11.06
C GLU A 114 3.02 -3.88 9.96
N ASP A 115 3.64 -2.88 9.32
CA ASP A 115 4.63 -3.13 8.27
C ASP A 115 5.86 -3.89 8.80
N VAL A 116 6.33 -3.53 9.99
CA VAL A 116 7.46 -4.19 10.65
C VAL A 116 7.11 -5.63 11.04
N LEU A 117 5.92 -5.88 11.58
CA LEU A 117 5.48 -7.23 11.92
C LEU A 117 5.41 -8.12 10.67
N TYR A 118 4.87 -7.61 9.57
CA TYR A 118 4.85 -8.36 8.30
C TYR A 118 6.26 -8.68 7.81
N LYS A 119 7.17 -7.71 7.84
CA LYS A 119 8.57 -7.94 7.48
C LYS A 119 9.23 -9.01 8.35
N ILE A 120 8.98 -9.00 9.66
CA ILE A 120 9.47 -10.03 10.58
C ILE A 120 8.96 -11.41 10.17
N ILE A 121 7.64 -11.56 10.01
CA ILE A 121 7.00 -12.83 9.64
C ILE A 121 7.56 -13.39 8.32
N GLY A 122 7.65 -12.53 7.29
CA GLY A 122 8.13 -12.96 5.99
C GLY A 122 9.60 -13.35 5.98
N ARG A 123 10.45 -12.58 6.66
CA ARG A 123 11.86 -12.92 6.80
C ARG A 123 12.05 -14.23 7.55
N THR A 124 11.34 -14.42 8.66
CA THR A 124 11.41 -15.68 9.41
C THR A 124 10.93 -16.86 8.58
N ARG A 125 9.97 -16.68 7.69
CA ARG A 125 9.53 -17.74 6.77
C ARG A 125 10.56 -18.06 5.69
N LEU A 126 11.21 -17.04 5.13
CA LEU A 126 12.21 -17.18 4.08
C LEU A 126 13.58 -17.63 4.60
N GLY A 127 13.83 -17.50 5.90
CA GLY A 127 15.03 -18.00 6.55
C GLY A 127 15.16 -19.52 6.48
N ASP A 128 16.37 -19.99 6.77
CA ASP A 128 16.74 -21.41 6.61
C ASP A 128 16.15 -22.33 7.71
N SER A 129 15.73 -21.76 8.85
CA SER A 129 15.16 -22.52 9.95
C SER A 129 13.68 -22.80 9.72
N LYS A 130 13.31 -24.08 9.63
CA LYS A 130 11.91 -24.49 9.44
C LYS A 130 11.08 -24.34 10.71
N GLU A 131 11.71 -24.44 11.88
CA GLU A 131 11.04 -24.38 13.19
C GLU A 131 10.79 -22.94 13.66
N SER A 132 11.56 -21.96 13.15
CA SER A 132 11.41 -20.56 13.58
C SER A 132 10.05 -19.97 13.22
N PHE A 133 9.47 -20.38 12.10
CA PHE A 133 8.19 -19.82 11.63
C PHE A 133 6.97 -20.30 12.44
N PRO A 134 6.75 -21.61 12.67
CA PRO A 134 5.69 -22.07 13.58
C PRO A 134 5.85 -21.52 14.99
N THR A 135 7.08 -21.48 15.52
CA THR A 135 7.33 -20.89 16.85
C THR A 135 6.95 -19.42 16.89
N LEU A 136 7.32 -18.64 15.87
CA LEU A 136 6.95 -17.23 15.78
C LEU A 136 5.44 -17.04 15.77
N LEU A 137 4.71 -17.78 14.92
CA LEU A 137 3.25 -17.66 14.85
C LEU A 137 2.58 -18.03 16.18
N GLY A 138 3.12 -19.03 16.90
CA GLY A 138 2.60 -19.43 18.21
C GLY A 138 2.83 -18.42 19.34
N GLN A 139 3.71 -17.44 19.14
CA GLN A 139 3.98 -16.36 20.10
C GLN A 139 3.17 -15.09 19.82
N LEU A 140 2.46 -15.01 18.69
CA LEU A 140 1.63 -13.87 18.38
C LEU A 140 0.39 -13.86 19.29
N PRO A 141 -0.01 -12.70 19.84
CA PRO A 141 -1.28 -12.55 20.53
C PRO A 141 -2.44 -13.08 19.69
N LEU A 142 -3.33 -13.84 20.33
CA LEU A 142 -4.58 -14.29 19.72
C LEU A 142 -5.52 -13.10 19.51
N LEU A 143 -6.42 -13.22 18.54
CA LEU A 143 -7.51 -12.27 18.40
C LEU A 143 -8.37 -12.30 19.67
N ASP A 144 -8.63 -11.14 20.26
CA ASP A 144 -9.66 -11.02 21.29
C ASP A 144 -11.03 -11.14 20.60
N LEU A 145 -11.60 -12.33 20.72
CA LEU A 145 -12.91 -12.67 20.18
C LEU A 145 -14.00 -12.47 21.23
N SER A 146 -13.71 -11.80 22.34
CA SER A 146 -14.72 -11.40 23.31
C SER A 146 -15.70 -10.44 22.64
N THR A 147 -16.76 -11.02 22.08
CA THR A 147 -18.06 -10.41 21.91
C THR A 147 -18.69 -10.21 23.29
N ASP A 148 -18.01 -9.51 24.20
CA ASP A 148 -18.71 -8.92 25.33
C ASP A 148 -19.45 -7.71 24.75
N GLY A 149 -20.78 -7.81 24.76
CA GLY A 149 -21.70 -7.03 23.93
C GLY A 149 -21.32 -5.55 23.84
N VAL A 150 -20.75 -5.16 22.70
CA VAL A 150 -20.69 -3.74 22.33
C VAL A 150 -22.10 -3.38 21.90
N ASP A 151 -22.92 -3.03 22.90
CA ASP A 151 -24.07 -2.17 22.71
C ASP A 151 -23.55 -0.91 22.01
N LEU A 152 -23.93 -0.80 20.74
CA LEU A 152 -23.48 0.18 19.79
C LEU A 152 -24.19 1.52 20.06
N THR A 153 -24.27 1.94 21.31
CA THR A 153 -24.79 3.25 21.69
C THR A 153 -24.09 3.75 22.95
N VAL A 154 -23.51 4.96 22.85
CA VAL A 154 -23.17 5.86 23.99
C VAL A 154 -21.99 5.35 24.85
N THR A 155 -20.74 5.80 24.68
CA THR A 155 -20.26 7.10 25.18
C THR A 155 -18.76 7.24 24.87
N ALA A 156 -18.40 8.17 23.98
CA ALA A 156 -17.08 8.79 23.98
C ALA A 156 -17.15 10.17 23.31
N THR A 157 -18.14 10.97 23.73
CA THR A 157 -18.27 12.37 23.29
C THR A 157 -18.43 13.29 24.49
N THR A 158 -17.35 13.58 25.17
CA THR A 158 -17.06 14.84 25.88
C THR A 158 -15.57 14.78 26.19
N GLN A 159 -14.67 15.69 25.81
CA GLN A 159 -14.82 17.14 25.78
C GLN A 159 -13.56 17.74 25.13
N ARG A 160 -13.66 18.26 23.89
CA ARG A 160 -12.88 19.43 23.42
C ARG A 160 -13.73 20.23 22.42
N VAL A 161 -14.49 21.17 22.98
CA VAL A 161 -14.98 22.40 22.34
C VAL A 161 -13.73 23.15 21.79
N ALA A 162 -13.70 23.94 20.71
CA ALA A 162 -14.70 24.55 19.84
C ALA A 162 -13.97 24.99 18.56
N ASN A 163 -14.53 24.74 17.38
CA ASN A 163 -14.85 25.75 16.35
C ASN A 163 -15.08 25.07 15.00
N GLY A 164 -16.22 25.45 14.40
CA GLY A 164 -16.91 24.69 13.39
C GLY A 164 -16.25 24.62 12.02
N LEU A 165 -16.51 23.50 11.35
CA LEU A 165 -16.98 23.41 9.98
C LEU A 165 -17.71 22.06 9.87
N ASN A 166 -18.99 22.07 9.52
CA ASN A 166 -19.77 20.86 9.29
C ASN A 166 -19.20 20.12 8.07
N LEU A 167 -18.46 19.03 8.32
CA LEU A 167 -18.09 18.06 7.31
C LEU A 167 -18.78 16.75 7.69
N SER A 168 -19.60 16.23 6.77
CA SER A 168 -20.18 14.89 6.86
C SER A 168 -19.09 13.84 7.15
N PRO A 169 -19.43 12.68 7.74
CA PRO A 169 -18.44 11.68 8.11
C PRO A 169 -17.61 11.29 6.88
N PRO A 170 -16.27 11.24 6.97
CA PRO A 170 -15.46 10.71 5.90
C PRO A 170 -15.85 9.24 5.71
N GLY A 171 -16.53 8.94 4.60
CA GLY A 171 -16.72 7.56 4.17
C GLY A 171 -15.36 6.86 4.13
N SER A 172 -15.30 5.61 4.59
CA SER A 172 -14.06 4.85 4.62
C SER A 172 -13.42 4.83 3.22
N GLU A 173 -12.09 4.79 3.14
CA GLU A 173 -11.40 4.75 1.84
C GLU A 173 -11.83 3.57 0.96
N ALA A 174 -12.40 2.53 1.57
CA ALA A 174 -13.03 1.40 0.90
C ALA A 174 -14.21 1.81 -0.01
N ASP A 175 -14.89 2.92 0.29
CA ASP A 175 -16.04 3.43 -0.46
C ASP A 175 -15.66 4.42 -1.57
N ASN A 176 -14.37 4.71 -1.77
CA ASN A 176 -13.90 5.67 -2.78
C ASN A 176 -14.36 5.29 -4.22
N TRP A 177 -14.67 4.02 -4.47
CA TRP A 177 -15.19 3.57 -5.76
C TRP A 177 -16.54 4.21 -6.13
N LYS A 178 -17.40 4.53 -5.14
CA LYS A 178 -18.71 5.15 -5.35
C LYS A 178 -18.59 6.51 -6.05
N TYR A 179 -17.51 7.26 -5.76
CA TYR A 179 -17.24 8.53 -6.41
C TYR A 179 -16.84 8.38 -7.88
N THR A 180 -16.23 7.25 -8.26
CA THR A 180 -15.97 6.98 -9.68
C THR A 180 -17.29 6.77 -10.40
N CYS A 181 -18.19 5.92 -9.89
CA CYS A 181 -19.52 5.73 -10.46
C CYS A 181 -20.28 7.05 -10.58
N ARG A 182 -20.30 7.84 -9.49
CA ARG A 182 -20.99 9.13 -9.47
C ARG A 182 -20.46 10.12 -10.51
N LEU A 183 -19.14 10.20 -10.69
CA LEU A 183 -18.51 11.07 -11.67
C LEU A 183 -18.89 10.70 -13.11
N TRP A 184 -18.98 9.39 -13.41
CA TRP A 184 -19.38 8.91 -14.73
C TRP A 184 -20.87 9.05 -15.00
N GLU A 185 -21.72 8.92 -13.97
CA GLU A 185 -23.15 9.26 -14.07
C GLU A 185 -23.35 10.75 -14.39
N ASP A 186 -22.62 11.62 -13.70
CA ASP A 186 -22.68 13.06 -13.94
C ASP A 186 -22.21 13.40 -15.37
N ALA A 187 -21.10 12.80 -15.82
CA ALA A 187 -20.58 12.94 -17.18
C ALA A 187 -21.59 12.51 -18.26
N GLN A 188 -22.33 11.43 -18.02
CA GLN A 188 -23.42 11.00 -18.92
C GLN A 188 -24.57 12.01 -18.96
N GLY A 189 -24.87 12.65 -17.83
CA GLY A 189 -25.92 13.68 -17.73
C GLY A 189 -25.54 15.01 -18.38
N THR A 190 -24.26 15.40 -18.30
CA THR A 190 -23.75 16.68 -18.85
C THR A 190 -23.28 16.58 -20.30
N GLY A 191 -22.96 15.37 -20.77
CA GLY A 191 -22.39 15.13 -22.10
C GLY A 191 -20.91 15.51 -22.22
N GLU A 192 -20.25 15.86 -21.11
CA GLU A 192 -18.81 16.11 -21.04
C GLU A 192 -18.08 14.88 -20.50
N GLU A 193 -17.02 14.42 -21.18
CA GLU A 193 -16.30 13.21 -20.76
C GLU A 193 -15.08 13.56 -19.87
N PRO A 194 -14.90 12.92 -18.69
CA PRO A 194 -13.72 13.10 -17.86
C PRO A 194 -12.45 12.69 -18.58
N LYS A 195 -11.46 13.59 -18.64
CA LYS A 195 -10.13 13.28 -19.20
C LYS A 195 -9.27 12.66 -18.12
N VAL A 196 -8.80 11.44 -18.37
CA VAL A 196 -7.99 10.66 -17.43
C VAL A 196 -6.56 10.52 -17.94
N GLU A 197 -5.59 10.96 -17.15
CA GLU A 197 -4.16 10.79 -17.41
C GLU A 197 -3.54 9.86 -16.36
N GLU A 198 -2.77 8.88 -16.82
CA GLU A 198 -2.12 7.90 -15.97
C GLU A 198 -0.60 8.07 -15.99
N ALA A 199 0.02 8.10 -14.82
CA ALA A 199 1.47 8.13 -14.65
C ALA A 199 1.91 7.00 -13.71
N CYS A 200 2.87 6.19 -14.14
CA CYS A 200 3.60 5.31 -13.24
C CYS A 200 4.68 6.14 -12.53
N ILE A 201 4.55 6.30 -11.22
CA ILE A 201 5.47 7.09 -10.38
C ILE A 201 6.64 6.23 -9.93
N SER A 202 6.37 4.97 -9.59
CA SER A 202 7.39 3.97 -9.28
C SER A 202 6.91 2.60 -9.75
N ASN A 203 7.83 1.79 -10.28
CA ASN A 203 7.55 0.39 -10.57
C ASN A 203 7.74 -0.51 -9.34
N PHE A 204 8.48 -0.05 -8.31
CA PHE A 204 8.78 -0.83 -7.11
C PHE A 204 9.06 0.06 -5.87
N PRO A 205 8.21 0.06 -4.83
CA PRO A 205 6.86 -0.51 -4.85
C PRO A 205 6.00 0.21 -5.92
N PRO A 206 5.07 -0.49 -6.58
CA PRO A 206 4.25 0.09 -7.63
C PRO A 206 3.44 1.27 -7.08
N ARG A 207 3.67 2.46 -7.64
CA ARG A 207 2.91 3.67 -7.34
C ARG A 207 2.43 4.26 -8.65
N PHE A 208 1.12 4.46 -8.74
CA PHE A 208 0.47 5.10 -9.86
C PHE A 208 -0.16 6.39 -9.40
N ARG A 209 -0.02 7.43 -10.22
CA ARG A 209 -0.81 8.66 -10.11
C ARG A 209 -1.79 8.67 -11.26
N ILE A 210 -3.05 8.93 -10.94
CA ILE A 210 -4.07 9.22 -11.94
C ILE A 210 -4.56 10.63 -11.73
N THR A 211 -4.58 11.41 -12.80
CA THR A 211 -5.12 12.76 -12.82
C THR A 211 -6.41 12.74 -13.64
N ILE A 212 -7.49 13.28 -13.08
CA ILE A 212 -8.78 13.42 -13.74
C ILE A 212 -9.08 14.89 -13.91
N ARG A 213 -9.42 15.31 -15.12
CA ARG A 213 -9.95 16.65 -15.44
C ARG A 213 -11.40 16.52 -15.91
N TYR A 214 -12.29 17.28 -15.30
CA TYR A 214 -13.72 17.26 -15.61
C TYR A 214 -14.37 18.60 -15.22
N CYS A 215 -15.15 19.20 -16.12
CA CYS A 215 -15.86 20.47 -15.91
C CYS A 215 -14.97 21.60 -15.34
N GLY A 216 -13.76 21.76 -15.90
CA GLY A 216 -12.79 22.78 -15.48
C GLY A 216 -12.08 22.50 -14.14
N VAL A 217 -12.38 21.38 -13.49
CA VAL A 217 -11.72 20.93 -12.26
C VAL A 217 -10.73 19.81 -12.58
N GLU A 218 -9.55 19.89 -11.99
CA GLU A 218 -8.53 18.84 -12.05
C GLU A 218 -8.27 18.31 -10.64
N ALA A 219 -8.15 16.99 -10.47
CA ALA A 219 -7.55 16.42 -9.27
C ALA A 219 -6.78 15.13 -9.57
N SER A 220 -5.77 14.85 -8.75
CA SER A 220 -4.98 13.63 -8.85
C SER A 220 -5.18 12.73 -7.65
N GLY A 221 -5.03 11.42 -7.84
CA GLY A 221 -5.03 10.41 -6.81
C GLY A 221 -3.83 9.50 -7.00
N GLU A 222 -3.20 9.11 -5.91
CA GLU A 222 -2.07 8.19 -5.90
C GLU A 222 -2.46 6.89 -5.21
N GLY A 223 -1.96 5.78 -5.72
CA GLY A 223 -2.27 4.47 -5.17
C GLY A 223 -1.30 3.39 -5.60
N ARG A 224 -1.31 2.29 -4.84
CA ARG A 224 -0.51 1.08 -5.13
C ARG A 224 -0.89 0.40 -6.45
N ASN A 225 -2.07 0.72 -6.98
CA ASN A 225 -2.53 0.28 -8.29
C ASN A 225 -3.32 1.41 -8.96
N LYS A 226 -3.48 1.31 -10.28
CA LYS A 226 -4.24 2.29 -11.06
C LYS A 226 -5.67 2.45 -10.56
N LYS A 227 -6.31 1.39 -10.06
CA LYS A 227 -7.70 1.41 -9.60
C LYS A 227 -7.87 2.30 -8.36
N THR A 228 -7.03 2.14 -7.34
CA THR A 228 -7.07 2.96 -6.12
C THR A 228 -6.71 4.41 -6.41
N ALA A 229 -5.70 4.65 -7.26
CA ALA A 229 -5.34 5.97 -7.74
C ALA A 229 -6.53 6.67 -8.44
N ARG A 230 -7.28 5.94 -9.28
CA ARG A 230 -8.47 6.45 -9.97
C ARG A 230 -9.59 6.81 -9.00
N HIS A 231 -9.90 5.94 -8.04
CA HIS A 231 -10.97 6.17 -7.07
C HIS A 231 -10.70 7.40 -6.21
N LEU A 232 -9.45 7.58 -5.77
CA LEU A 232 -9.04 8.75 -5.01
C LEU A 232 -9.08 10.03 -5.86
N ALA A 233 -8.64 9.96 -7.12
CA ALA A 233 -8.73 11.09 -8.05
C ALA A 233 -10.19 11.51 -8.28
N ALA A 234 -11.08 10.54 -8.53
CA ALA A 234 -12.50 10.78 -8.75
C ALA A 234 -13.17 11.38 -7.51
N ARG A 235 -12.86 10.88 -6.31
CA ARG A 235 -13.36 11.48 -5.06
C ARG A 235 -12.99 12.95 -4.96
N ARG A 236 -11.72 13.30 -5.18
CA ARG A 236 -11.24 14.68 -5.11
C ARG A 236 -11.88 15.59 -6.17
N VAL A 237 -12.17 15.06 -7.37
CA VAL A 237 -12.93 15.79 -8.39
C VAL A 237 -14.37 16.03 -7.93
N CYS A 238 -15.05 15.00 -7.43
CA CYS A 238 -16.42 15.12 -6.92
C CYS A 238 -16.51 16.09 -5.72
N GLU A 239 -15.57 16.03 -4.79
CA GLU A 239 -15.46 16.98 -3.66
C GLU A 239 -15.34 18.43 -4.16
N ARG A 240 -14.48 18.68 -5.16
CA ARG A 240 -14.29 20.02 -5.74
C ARG A 240 -15.50 20.53 -6.52
N LEU A 241 -16.27 19.63 -7.14
CA LEU A 241 -17.50 19.95 -7.86
C LEU A 241 -18.74 19.93 -6.94
N ASN A 242 -18.58 19.66 -5.65
CA ASN A 242 -19.69 19.45 -4.69
C ASN A 242 -20.69 18.38 -5.14
N LEU A 243 -20.23 17.37 -5.89
CA LEU A 243 -21.04 16.22 -6.29
C LEU A 243 -21.22 15.27 -5.10
N ARG A 244 -22.44 15.23 -4.56
CA ARG A 244 -22.78 14.34 -3.46
C ARG A 244 -23.03 12.92 -3.97
N LEU A 245 -22.64 11.93 -3.17
CA LEU A 245 -23.10 10.56 -3.36
C LEU A 245 -24.61 10.52 -3.05
N SER A 246 -25.41 9.97 -3.95
CA SER A 246 -26.80 9.63 -3.65
C SER A 246 -26.80 8.47 -2.65
N LEU A 247 -27.46 8.69 -1.51
CA LEU A 247 -27.74 7.66 -0.50
C LEU A 247 -28.64 6.56 -1.06
#